data_AF-A0A7S1V893-F1
#
_entry.id   AF-A0A7S1V893-F1
#
_cell.length_a   1.000
_cell.length_b   1.000
_cell.length_c   1.000
_cell.angle_alpha   90.00
_cell.angle_beta   90.00
_cell.angle_gamma   90.00
#
_symmetry.space_group_name_H-M   'P 1'
#
loop_
_entity.id
_entity.type
_entity.pdbx_description
1 polymer ?
#
loop_
_entity_poly.entity_id
_entity_poly.type
_entity_poly.pdbx_seq_one_letter_code
_entity_poly.pdbx_strand_id
1 'polypeptide(L)'
;ASSASSASSASSASSASHSSSPLPAPASLHKVSSRDLPRLLGNPAAFGGTTIAATAQVASSLSLPVFVTGGFGGVHLGGQHSLDVSADLAAMSQARGLIVVSAGIKAILDVGRTLEVLETLQVPTIAFGTDDWPGFIARTSGHPAPARLDTVADILRTRDNLDATGSSAGIIVATPIPAADEVPFATVREATEAALAANASLSGQD
;
A
#
# COMPACT_ATOMS: atom_id res chain seq x y z
N ALA A 1 59.66 5.64 18.71
CA ALA A 1 58.60 5.01 17.91
C ALA A 1 57.44 4.72 18.85
N SER A 2 56.45 5.61 18.85
CA SER A 2 55.34 5.68 19.80
C SER A 2 54.23 4.68 19.47
N SER A 3 53.84 3.91 20.48
CA SER A 3 52.66 3.05 20.52
C SER A 3 51.36 3.85 20.41
N ALA A 4 50.52 3.54 19.42
CA ALA A 4 49.15 4.03 19.33
C ALA A 4 48.18 2.94 19.78
N SER A 5 47.49 3.18 20.89
CA SER A 5 46.39 2.36 21.41
C SER A 5 45.10 2.64 20.64
N SER A 6 44.44 1.58 20.19
CA SER A 6 43.09 1.59 19.64
C SER A 6 42.05 1.89 20.73
N ALA A 7 41.26 2.96 20.57
CA ALA A 7 40.06 3.21 21.35
C ALA A 7 38.82 2.91 20.49
N SER A 8 38.11 1.83 20.84
CA SER A 8 36.78 1.52 20.32
C SER A 8 35.74 2.36 21.06
N SER A 9 35.06 3.27 20.38
CA SER A 9 33.88 3.95 20.92
C SER A 9 32.64 3.11 20.63
N ALA A 10 32.28 2.24 21.58
CA ALA A 10 30.95 1.64 21.61
C ALA A 10 29.93 2.75 21.92
N SER A 11 29.11 3.09 20.94
CA SER A 11 27.93 3.94 21.10
C SER A 11 26.92 3.22 21.98
N SER A 12 26.72 3.72 23.20
CA SER A 12 25.67 3.24 24.10
C SER A 12 24.31 3.68 23.58
N ALA A 13 23.56 2.76 22.97
CA ALA A 13 22.15 2.95 22.68
C ALA A 13 21.40 3.10 24.02
N SER A 14 20.97 4.33 24.32
CA SER A 14 20.07 4.63 25.42
C SER A 14 18.78 3.82 25.25
N SER A 15 18.51 2.91 26.18
CA SER A 15 17.24 2.18 26.24
C SER A 15 16.14 3.16 26.66
N ALA A 16 15.51 3.81 25.68
CA ALA A 16 14.32 4.62 25.93
C ALA A 16 13.22 3.70 26.49
N SER A 17 12.95 3.86 27.79
CA SER A 17 11.80 3.23 28.44
C SER A 17 10.53 3.70 27.73
N HIS A 18 9.91 2.81 26.96
CA HIS A 18 8.63 3.11 26.32
C HIS A 18 7.57 3.15 27.42
N SER A 19 7.17 4.36 27.83
CA SER A 19 6.03 4.58 28.71
C SER A 19 4.78 4.00 28.04
N SER A 20 4.14 3.02 28.67
CA SER A 20 2.90 2.38 28.18
C SER A 20 1.64 3.20 28.48
N SER A 21 1.78 4.49 28.80
CA SER A 21 0.65 5.39 28.98
C SER A 21 -0.10 5.56 27.65
N PRO A 22 -1.43 5.35 27.59
CA PRO A 22 -2.18 5.53 26.37
C PRO A 22 -2.00 6.95 25.83
N LEU A 23 -1.84 7.06 24.51
CA LEU A 23 -1.79 8.35 23.84
C LEU A 23 -3.10 9.13 24.14
N PRO A 24 -3.01 10.44 24.40
CA PRO A 24 -4.20 11.25 24.62
C PRO A 24 -5.10 11.20 23.38
N ALA A 25 -6.43 11.16 23.60
CA ALA A 25 -7.39 11.16 22.51
C ALA A 25 -7.24 12.46 21.71
N PRO A 26 -7.07 12.39 20.38
CA PRO A 26 -6.86 13.59 19.59
C PRO A 26 -8.14 14.40 19.42
N ALA A 27 -8.01 15.72 19.38
CA ALA A 27 -9.12 16.63 19.08
C ALA A 27 -9.61 16.49 17.63
N SER A 28 -8.74 16.08 16.71
CA SER A 28 -9.06 15.77 15.32
C SER A 28 -8.11 14.70 14.77
N LEU A 29 -8.63 13.84 13.88
CA LEU A 29 -7.86 12.79 13.22
C LEU A 29 -7.76 13.09 11.73
N HIS A 30 -6.54 13.31 11.24
CA HIS A 30 -6.30 13.51 9.82
C HIS A 30 -6.17 12.17 9.09
N LYS A 31 -6.70 12.06 7.87
CA LYS A 31 -6.32 11.01 6.91
C LYS A 31 -5.00 11.44 6.27
N VAL A 32 -3.96 10.61 6.38
CA VAL A 32 -2.57 11.02 6.09
C VAL A 32 -2.01 10.21 4.92
N SER A 33 -1.88 10.84 3.77
CA SER A 33 -1.11 10.30 2.64
C SER A 33 0.36 10.75 2.70
N SER A 34 1.21 10.22 1.83
CA SER A 34 2.65 10.52 1.78
C SER A 34 2.95 12.03 1.73
N ARG A 35 2.14 12.79 0.97
CA ARG A 35 2.28 14.25 0.86
C ARG A 35 1.98 15.00 2.16
N ASP A 36 1.19 14.39 3.05
CA ASP A 36 0.72 15.01 4.28
C ASP A 36 1.73 14.81 5.42
N LEU A 37 2.58 13.77 5.34
CA LEU A 37 3.57 13.42 6.36
C LEU A 37 4.47 14.60 6.79
N PRO A 38 5.13 15.36 5.89
CA PRO A 38 6.05 16.41 6.31
C PRO A 38 5.36 17.51 7.13
N ARG A 39 4.14 17.90 6.72
CA ARG A 39 3.37 18.93 7.42
C ARG A 39 2.93 18.44 8.81
N LEU A 40 2.46 17.19 8.92
CA LEU A 40 1.98 16.66 10.19
C LEU A 40 3.12 16.41 11.18
N LEU A 41 4.27 15.92 10.73
CA LEU A 41 5.44 15.71 11.58
C LEU A 41 6.00 17.02 12.16
N GLY A 42 5.74 18.17 11.49
CA GLY A 42 6.09 19.49 12.02
C GLY A 42 5.18 19.99 13.15
N ASN A 43 4.07 19.29 13.46
CA ASN A 43 3.13 19.67 14.52
C ASN A 43 3.06 18.57 15.60
N PRO A 44 3.64 18.78 16.80
CA PRO A 44 3.68 17.77 17.85
C PRO A 44 2.30 17.41 18.45
N ALA A 45 1.26 18.20 18.17
CA ALA A 45 -0.11 17.94 18.61
C ALA A 45 -0.98 17.28 17.52
N ALA A 46 -0.45 17.05 16.31
CA ALA A 46 -1.20 16.45 15.23
C ALA A 46 -1.30 14.94 15.36
N PHE A 47 -2.49 14.40 15.10
CA PHE A 47 -2.73 12.96 15.01
C PHE A 47 -3.36 12.63 13.65
N GLY A 48 -3.00 11.48 13.11
CA GLY A 48 -3.59 11.03 11.85
C GLY A 48 -3.44 9.54 11.61
N GLY A 49 -4.42 8.99 10.90
CA GLY A 49 -4.38 7.63 10.38
C GLY A 49 -3.68 7.61 9.03
N THR A 50 -2.62 6.83 8.90
CA THR A 50 -1.85 6.71 7.65
C THR A 50 -2.60 5.89 6.61
N THR A 51 -2.65 6.39 5.38
CA THR A 51 -3.09 5.60 4.22
C THR A 51 -2.04 4.55 3.85
N ILE A 52 -2.31 3.76 2.81
CA ILE A 52 -1.35 2.81 2.26
C ILE A 52 -0.08 3.53 1.79
N ALA A 53 -0.20 4.63 1.03
CA ALA A 53 0.95 5.42 0.58
C ALA A 53 1.88 5.84 1.73
N ALA A 54 1.33 6.49 2.77
CA ALA A 54 2.12 6.93 3.91
C ALA A 54 2.71 5.75 4.70
N THR A 55 1.93 4.69 4.89
CA THR A 55 2.38 3.49 5.62
C THR A 55 3.49 2.78 4.86
N ALA A 56 3.37 2.63 3.53
CA ALA A 56 4.39 2.01 2.70
C ALA A 56 5.69 2.81 2.69
N GLN A 57 5.60 4.14 2.61
CA GLN A 57 6.78 5.01 2.70
C GLN A 57 7.52 4.86 4.02
N VAL A 58 6.80 4.84 5.15
CA VAL A 58 7.41 4.66 6.49
C VAL A 58 7.94 3.23 6.66
N ALA A 59 7.19 2.22 6.22
CA ALA A 59 7.61 0.83 6.31
C ALA A 59 8.89 0.57 5.50
N SER A 60 8.96 1.07 4.27
CA SER A 60 10.14 0.94 3.42
C SER A 60 11.35 1.71 3.99
N SER A 61 11.15 2.92 4.53
CA SER A 61 12.26 3.67 5.15
C SER A 61 12.83 2.99 6.40
N LEU A 62 12.01 2.20 7.09
CA LEU A 62 12.39 1.36 8.23
C LEU A 62 12.82 -0.06 7.82
N SER A 63 12.90 -0.36 6.51
CA SER A 63 13.22 -1.69 5.97
C SER A 63 12.32 -2.80 6.51
N LEU A 64 11.05 -2.48 6.79
CA LEU A 64 10.05 -3.48 7.14
C LEU A 64 9.68 -4.27 5.87
N PRO A 65 9.74 -5.61 5.91
CA PRO A 65 9.64 -6.41 4.69
C PRO A 65 8.20 -6.60 4.20
N VAL A 66 7.21 -6.46 5.08
CA VAL A 66 5.80 -6.79 4.78
C VAL A 66 4.85 -5.79 5.42
N PHE A 67 3.85 -5.38 4.65
CA PHE A 67 2.70 -4.60 5.09
C PHE A 67 1.41 -5.27 4.59
N VAL A 68 0.42 -5.46 5.47
CA VAL A 68 -0.87 -6.09 5.13
C VAL A 68 -2.00 -5.08 5.29
N THR A 69 -2.92 -5.07 4.32
CA THR A 69 -4.09 -4.17 4.32
C THR A 69 -5.29 -4.86 3.68
N GLY A 70 -6.47 -4.24 3.74
CA GLY A 70 -7.68 -4.76 3.11
C GLY A 70 -7.62 -4.70 1.59
N GLY A 71 -7.47 -3.51 1.02
CA GLY A 71 -7.51 -3.29 -0.43
C GLY A 71 -6.73 -2.06 -0.84
N PHE A 72 -6.02 -2.15 -1.96
CA PHE A 72 -5.18 -1.10 -2.51
C PHE A 72 -6.03 0.07 -3.04
N GLY A 73 -5.51 1.30 -2.95
CA GLY A 73 -6.03 2.40 -3.77
C GLY A 73 -5.72 2.18 -5.26
N GLY A 74 -6.12 3.11 -6.11
CA GLY A 74 -5.94 2.94 -7.55
C GLY A 74 -6.46 4.11 -8.35
N VAL A 75 -6.68 3.87 -9.63
CA VAL A 75 -7.37 4.81 -10.52
C VAL A 75 -8.86 4.77 -10.19
N HIS A 76 -9.45 5.93 -9.93
CA HIS A 76 -10.89 6.02 -9.64
C HIS A 76 -11.72 5.81 -10.92
N LEU A 77 -12.99 5.45 -10.77
CA LEU A 77 -13.92 5.42 -11.90
C LEU A 77 -13.99 6.79 -12.58
N GLY A 78 -13.84 6.83 -13.90
CA GLY A 78 -13.73 8.09 -14.65
C GLY A 78 -12.38 8.79 -14.52
N GLY A 79 -11.39 8.16 -13.87
CA GLY A 79 -10.05 8.69 -13.62
C GLY A 79 -9.29 9.10 -14.88
N GLN A 80 -9.62 8.57 -16.05
CA GLN A 80 -9.07 9.03 -17.32
C GLN A 80 -9.46 10.47 -17.70
N HIS A 81 -10.51 11.02 -17.08
CA HIS A 81 -10.96 12.39 -17.29
C HIS A 81 -10.58 13.29 -16.10
N SER A 82 -10.77 12.80 -14.87
CA SER A 82 -10.49 13.58 -13.66
C SER A 82 -9.03 13.57 -13.22
N LEU A 83 -8.26 12.57 -13.67
CA LEU A 83 -6.93 12.24 -13.16
C LEU A 83 -6.93 11.94 -11.66
N ASP A 84 -8.07 11.47 -11.13
CA ASP A 84 -8.16 11.01 -9.74
C ASP A 84 -7.53 9.62 -9.59
N VAL A 85 -6.26 9.64 -9.18
CA VAL A 85 -5.40 8.46 -9.06
C VAL A 85 -4.76 8.45 -7.69
N SER A 86 -4.92 7.35 -6.97
CA SER A 86 -4.37 7.19 -5.62
C SER A 86 -2.84 7.30 -5.62
N ALA A 87 -2.32 8.05 -4.64
CA ALA A 87 -0.90 8.14 -4.35
C ALA A 87 -0.29 6.78 -3.94
N ASP A 88 -1.11 5.78 -3.61
CA ASP A 88 -0.64 4.44 -3.28
C ASP A 88 0.18 3.83 -4.44
N LEU A 89 -0.20 4.09 -5.69
CA LEU A 89 0.49 3.56 -6.87
C LEU A 89 1.91 4.14 -6.99
N ALA A 90 2.02 5.46 -6.87
CA ALA A 90 3.31 6.16 -6.89
C ALA A 90 4.17 5.80 -5.67
N ALA A 91 3.57 5.59 -4.50
CA ALA A 91 4.30 5.15 -3.31
C ALA A 91 4.95 3.78 -3.53
N MET A 92 4.25 2.84 -4.19
CA MET A 92 4.80 1.51 -4.47
C MET A 92 5.95 1.51 -5.45
N SER A 93 6.05 2.47 -6.38
CA SER A 93 7.22 2.58 -7.26
C SER A 93 8.50 2.99 -6.51
N GLN A 94 8.36 3.44 -5.26
CA GLN A 94 9.45 3.89 -4.38
C GLN A 94 9.54 3.09 -3.07
N ALA A 95 8.75 2.02 -2.91
CA ALA A 95 8.66 1.22 -1.70
C ALA A 95 9.63 0.02 -1.69
N ARG A 96 10.91 0.28 -1.97
CA ARG A 96 11.94 -0.77 -2.09
C ARG A 96 11.92 -1.73 -0.89
N GLY A 97 12.06 -3.02 -1.17
CA GLY A 97 12.11 -4.10 -0.18
C GLY A 97 10.78 -4.44 0.49
N LEU A 98 9.71 -3.69 0.21
CA LEU A 98 8.40 -3.89 0.83
C LEU A 98 7.51 -4.80 -0.03
N ILE A 99 6.88 -5.79 0.59
CA ILE A 99 5.78 -6.56 0.03
C ILE A 99 4.48 -6.05 0.68
N VAL A 100 3.53 -5.60 -0.15
CA VAL A 100 2.19 -5.21 0.31
C VAL A 100 1.19 -6.31 -0.06
N VAL A 101 0.55 -6.89 0.95
CA VAL A 101 -0.48 -7.92 0.77
C VAL A 101 -1.86 -7.32 0.97
N SER A 102 -2.78 -7.60 0.05
CA SER A 102 -4.18 -7.16 0.15
C SER A 102 -5.14 -8.13 -0.55
N ALA A 103 -6.44 -7.85 -0.49
CA ALA A 103 -7.44 -8.54 -1.29
C ALA A 103 -7.58 -7.97 -2.72
N GLY A 104 -6.56 -7.29 -3.23
CA GLY A 104 -6.55 -6.63 -4.54
C GLY A 104 -6.88 -5.14 -4.44
N ILE A 105 -7.48 -4.59 -5.49
CA ILE A 105 -7.80 -3.16 -5.58
C ILE A 105 -9.22 -2.95 -5.04
N LYS A 106 -9.45 -1.91 -4.23
CA LYS A 106 -10.80 -1.64 -3.69
C LYS A 106 -11.84 -1.64 -4.81
N ALA A 107 -12.93 -2.38 -4.62
CA ALA A 107 -13.92 -2.66 -5.66
C ALA A 107 -14.63 -1.41 -6.23
N ILE A 108 -14.59 -0.28 -5.51
CA ILE A 108 -15.13 1.01 -5.98
C ILE A 108 -14.28 1.68 -7.08
N LEU A 109 -13.09 1.14 -7.36
CA LEU A 109 -12.11 1.71 -8.28
C LEU A 109 -12.19 1.06 -9.66
N ASP A 110 -11.41 1.61 -10.59
CA ASP A 110 -11.17 1.05 -11.91
C ASP A 110 -9.99 0.07 -11.86
N VAL A 111 -10.29 -1.22 -11.80
CA VAL A 111 -9.27 -2.27 -11.66
C VAL A 111 -8.36 -2.30 -12.88
N GLY A 112 -8.92 -2.33 -14.09
CA GLY A 112 -8.15 -2.37 -15.34
C GLY A 112 -7.17 -1.22 -15.44
N ARG A 113 -7.63 0.03 -15.29
CA ARG A 113 -6.74 1.21 -15.37
C ARG A 113 -5.69 1.23 -14.27
N THR A 114 -6.03 0.72 -13.08
CA THR A 114 -5.06 0.62 -11.99
C THR A 114 -3.92 -0.34 -12.34
N LEU A 115 -4.23 -1.50 -12.94
CA LEU A 115 -3.22 -2.46 -13.37
C LEU A 115 -2.30 -1.85 -14.45
N GLU A 116 -2.85 -1.11 -15.41
CA GLU A 116 -2.07 -0.40 -16.45
C GLU A 116 -1.12 0.66 -15.85
N VAL A 117 -1.57 1.39 -14.83
CA VAL A 117 -0.71 2.38 -14.14
C VAL A 117 0.38 1.66 -13.34
N LEU A 118 0.09 0.54 -12.70
CA LEU A 118 1.10 -0.27 -11.99
C LEU A 118 2.16 -0.82 -12.94
N GLU A 119 1.74 -1.29 -14.12
CA GLU A 119 2.67 -1.67 -15.20
C GLU A 119 3.56 -0.50 -15.60
N THR A 120 2.95 0.66 -15.87
CA THR A 120 3.68 1.88 -16.25
C THR A 120 4.69 2.31 -15.18
N LEU A 121 4.34 2.14 -13.91
CA LEU A 121 5.20 2.44 -12.76
C LEU A 121 6.19 1.31 -12.42
N GLN A 122 6.22 0.25 -13.22
CA GLN A 122 7.13 -0.89 -13.07
C GLN A 122 6.99 -1.59 -11.71
N VAL A 123 5.78 -1.63 -11.15
CA VAL A 123 5.49 -2.28 -9.87
C VAL A 123 5.10 -3.74 -10.10
N PRO A 124 5.88 -4.73 -9.61
CA PRO A 124 5.50 -6.13 -9.69
C PRO A 124 4.17 -6.37 -8.98
N THR A 125 3.22 -6.90 -9.74
CA THR A 125 1.81 -6.98 -9.36
C THR A 125 1.35 -8.41 -9.54
N ILE A 126 1.13 -9.11 -8.42
CA ILE A 126 1.05 -10.57 -8.37
C ILE A 126 -0.26 -10.99 -7.72
N ALA A 127 -0.99 -11.92 -8.32
CA ALA A 127 -2.09 -12.62 -7.67
C ALA A 127 -1.61 -13.96 -7.08
N PHE A 128 -2.03 -14.26 -5.85
CA PHE A 128 -1.63 -15.47 -5.15
C PHE A 128 -2.62 -16.61 -5.46
N GLY A 129 -2.15 -17.63 -6.18
CA GLY A 129 -2.91 -18.84 -6.46
C GLY A 129 -4.09 -18.70 -7.44
N THR A 130 -4.15 -17.61 -8.22
CA THR A 130 -5.24 -17.34 -9.17
C THR A 130 -4.74 -16.59 -10.40
N ASP A 131 -5.39 -16.81 -11.55
CA ASP A 131 -5.09 -16.13 -12.82
C ASP A 131 -5.91 -14.84 -13.02
N ASP A 132 -6.97 -14.65 -12.24
CA ASP A 132 -7.77 -13.41 -12.21
C ASP A 132 -7.35 -12.53 -11.04
N TRP A 133 -7.36 -11.22 -11.24
CA TRP A 133 -7.05 -10.25 -10.21
C TRP A 133 -8.20 -10.16 -9.17
N PRO A 134 -7.92 -10.35 -7.87
CA PRO A 134 -8.94 -10.23 -6.82
C PRO A 134 -9.65 -8.87 -6.80
N GLY A 135 -10.99 -8.90 -6.70
CA GLY A 135 -11.86 -7.73 -6.68
C GLY A 135 -12.19 -7.21 -5.29
N PHE A 136 -11.21 -7.19 -4.37
CA PHE A 136 -11.38 -6.81 -2.96
C PHE A 136 -12.33 -7.74 -2.19
N ILE A 137 -13.61 -7.39 -2.10
CA ILE A 137 -14.63 -8.24 -1.46
C ILE A 137 -15.25 -9.26 -2.43
N ALA A 138 -14.84 -9.22 -3.70
CA ALA A 138 -15.13 -10.26 -4.69
C ALA A 138 -13.87 -11.08 -4.94
N ARG A 139 -14.01 -12.40 -5.15
CA ARG A 139 -12.85 -13.25 -5.50
C ARG A 139 -12.29 -12.94 -6.88
N THR A 140 -13.14 -12.48 -7.79
CA THR A 140 -12.79 -12.10 -9.16
C THR A 140 -13.18 -10.65 -9.44
N SER A 141 -12.34 -9.93 -10.17
CA SER A 141 -12.67 -8.62 -10.74
C SER A 141 -13.03 -8.70 -12.23
N GLY A 142 -12.78 -9.85 -12.87
CA GLY A 142 -12.90 -10.04 -14.32
C GLY A 142 -11.70 -9.50 -15.11
N HIS A 143 -10.64 -9.08 -14.43
CA HIS A 143 -9.38 -8.65 -15.04
C HIS A 143 -8.29 -9.70 -14.81
N PRO A 144 -7.52 -10.09 -15.84
CA PRO A 144 -6.42 -11.02 -15.67
C PRO A 144 -5.35 -10.44 -14.75
N ALA A 145 -4.79 -11.29 -13.88
CA ALA A 145 -3.66 -10.92 -13.05
C ALA A 145 -2.40 -10.72 -13.92
N PRO A 146 -1.62 -9.65 -13.73
CA PRO A 146 -0.38 -9.46 -14.49
C PRO A 146 0.63 -10.60 -14.29
N ALA A 147 0.66 -11.19 -13.10
CA ALA A 147 1.41 -12.39 -12.79
C ALA A 147 0.69 -13.22 -11.73
N ARG A 148 0.88 -14.54 -11.77
CA ARG A 148 0.44 -15.49 -10.74
C ARG A 148 1.64 -16.14 -10.08
N LEU A 149 1.61 -16.24 -8.75
CA LEU A 149 2.52 -17.11 -7.98
C LEU A 149 1.71 -17.95 -6.99
N ASP A 150 2.07 -19.21 -6.83
CA ASP A 150 1.32 -20.16 -6.00
C ASP A 150 1.97 -20.42 -4.63
N THR A 151 3.21 -19.93 -4.40
CA THR A 151 3.92 -20.16 -3.13
C THR A 151 4.54 -18.88 -2.57
N VAL A 152 4.60 -18.81 -1.23
CA VAL A 152 5.30 -17.73 -0.52
C VAL A 152 6.78 -17.70 -0.89
N ALA A 153 7.40 -18.86 -1.12
CA ALA A 153 8.80 -18.96 -1.50
C ALA A 153 9.08 -18.26 -2.85
N ASP A 154 8.17 -18.34 -3.81
CA ASP A 154 8.33 -17.65 -5.09
C ASP A 154 8.15 -16.12 -4.95
N ILE A 155 7.25 -15.67 -4.07
CA ILE A 155 7.09 -14.24 -3.76
C ILE A 155 8.39 -13.69 -3.14
N LEU A 156 8.96 -14.40 -2.16
CA LEU A 156 10.21 -13.99 -1.52
C LEU A 156 11.38 -13.96 -2.51
N ARG A 157 11.48 -14.96 -3.39
CA ARG A 157 12.49 -14.98 -4.47
C ARG A 157 12.32 -13.80 -5.43
N THR A 158 11.07 -13.42 -5.72
CA THR A 158 10.78 -12.25 -6.56
C THR A 158 11.25 -10.97 -5.90
N ARG A 159 11.01 -10.79 -4.60
CA ARG A 159 11.52 -9.64 -3.82
C ARG A 159 13.04 -9.58 -3.88
N ASP A 160 13.71 -10.68 -3.57
CA ASP A 160 15.17 -10.72 -3.51
C ASP A 160 15.81 -10.42 -4.89
N ASN A 161 15.19 -10.89 -5.98
CA ASN A 161 15.64 -10.58 -7.33
C ASN A 161 15.31 -9.14 -7.77
N LEU A 162 14.15 -8.59 -7.36
CA LEU A 162 13.78 -7.21 -7.64
C LEU A 162 14.81 -6.23 -7.05
N ASP A 163 15.27 -6.50 -5.83
CA ASP A 163 16.32 -5.71 -5.20
C ASP A 163 17.67 -5.85 -5.94
N ALA A 164 17.96 -7.02 -6.49
CA ALA A 164 19.18 -7.29 -7.26
C ALA A 164 19.21 -6.55 -8.61
N THR A 165 18.06 -6.16 -9.18
CA THR A 165 18.01 -5.34 -10.40
C THR A 165 18.18 -3.84 -10.13
N GLY A 166 18.31 -3.43 -8.87
CA GLY A 166 18.38 -2.01 -8.49
C GLY A 166 17.01 -1.30 -8.55
N SER A 167 15.91 -2.05 -8.56
CA SER A 167 14.56 -1.46 -8.57
C SER A 167 14.28 -0.70 -7.26
N SER A 168 13.57 0.43 -7.37
CA SER A 168 13.03 1.17 -6.23
C SER A 168 11.64 0.69 -5.83
N ALA A 169 11.01 -0.17 -6.63
CA ALA A 169 9.63 -0.59 -6.41
C ALA A 169 9.51 -1.60 -5.26
N GLY A 170 8.37 -1.57 -4.58
CA GLY A 170 7.89 -2.69 -3.78
C GLY A 170 7.09 -3.69 -4.62
N ILE A 171 6.55 -4.72 -3.98
CA ILE A 171 5.71 -5.75 -4.62
C ILE A 171 4.29 -5.66 -4.09
N ILE A 172 3.30 -5.76 -4.97
CA ILE A 172 1.90 -5.94 -4.58
C ILE A 172 1.53 -7.42 -4.75
N VAL A 173 0.97 -8.01 -3.70
CA VAL A 173 0.40 -9.35 -3.71
C VAL A 173 -1.08 -9.28 -3.38
N ALA A 174 -1.92 -9.72 -4.31
CA ALA A 174 -3.36 -9.82 -4.13
C ALA A 174 -3.76 -11.26 -3.81
N THR A 175 -4.52 -11.45 -2.72
CA THR A 175 -5.05 -12.76 -2.31
C THR A 175 -6.58 -12.70 -2.31
N PRO A 176 -7.28 -13.61 -3.00
CA PRO A 176 -8.75 -13.57 -3.04
C PRO A 176 -9.34 -13.80 -1.64
N ILE A 177 -10.44 -13.09 -1.35
CA ILE A 177 -11.25 -13.29 -0.15
C ILE A 177 -11.76 -14.75 -0.05
N PRO A 178 -12.02 -15.30 1.15
CA PRO A 178 -12.66 -16.62 1.27
C PRO A 178 -14.00 -16.68 0.52
N ALA A 179 -14.30 -17.83 -0.09
CA ALA A 179 -15.51 -18.00 -0.91
C ALA A 179 -16.82 -17.84 -0.12
N ALA A 180 -16.81 -18.15 1.18
CA ALA A 180 -17.99 -17.96 2.03
C ALA A 180 -18.32 -16.48 2.30
N ASP A 181 -17.35 -15.58 2.10
CA ASP A 181 -17.45 -14.16 2.45
C ASP A 181 -17.57 -13.26 1.21
N GLU A 182 -17.61 -13.84 0.00
CA GLU A 182 -17.57 -13.05 -1.22
C GLU A 182 -18.90 -12.32 -1.50
N VAL A 183 -18.76 -11.11 -2.04
CA VAL A 183 -19.86 -10.37 -2.66
C VAL A 183 -19.58 -10.31 -4.16
N PRO A 184 -20.55 -10.64 -5.04
CA PRO A 184 -20.34 -10.57 -6.49
C PRO A 184 -19.86 -9.18 -6.93
N PHE A 185 -18.82 -9.13 -7.76
CA PHE A 185 -18.20 -7.85 -8.18
C PHE A 185 -19.20 -6.91 -8.87
N ALA A 186 -20.13 -7.47 -9.66
CA ALA A 186 -21.20 -6.72 -10.32
C ALA A 186 -22.12 -6.01 -9.30
N THR A 187 -22.46 -6.68 -8.18
CA THR A 187 -23.27 -6.08 -7.11
C THR A 187 -22.56 -4.87 -6.48
N VAL A 188 -21.25 -4.96 -6.28
CA VAL A 188 -20.46 -3.83 -5.75
C VAL A 188 -20.36 -2.70 -6.78
N ARG A 189 -20.23 -3.04 -8.07
CA ARG A 189 -20.19 -2.06 -9.17
C ARG A 189 -21.48 -1.26 -9.24
N GLU A 190 -22.63 -1.92 -9.23
CA GLU A 190 -23.96 -1.27 -9.24
C GLU A 190 -24.14 -0.34 -8.03
N ALA A 191 -23.78 -0.81 -6.83
CA ALA A 191 -23.85 0.01 -5.63
C ALA A 191 -22.91 1.23 -5.68
N THR A 192 -21.71 1.07 -6.28
CA THR A 192 -20.73 2.15 -6.45
C THR A 192 -21.26 3.22 -7.41
N GLU A 193 -21.82 2.82 -8.55
CA GLU A 193 -22.38 3.74 -9.53
C GLU A 193 -23.56 4.53 -8.96
N ALA A 194 -24.45 3.86 -8.22
CA ALA A 194 -25.54 4.52 -7.51
C ALA A 194 -25.03 5.54 -6.48
N ALA A 195 -24.00 5.18 -5.71
CA ALA A 195 -23.40 6.08 -4.72
C ALA A 195 -22.73 7.31 -5.37
N LEU A 196 -22.01 7.13 -6.48
CA LEU A 196 -21.38 8.23 -7.21
C LEU A 196 -22.43 9.20 -7.78
N ALA A 197 -23.50 8.68 -8.36
CA ALA A 197 -24.60 9.50 -8.87
C ALA A 197 -25.27 10.35 -7.78
N ALA A 198 -25.40 9.79 -6.57
CA ALA A 198 -25.99 10.49 -5.42
C ALA A 198 -25.04 11.53 -4.76
N ASN A 199 -23.73 11.49 -5.04
CA ASN A 199 -22.72 12.27 -4.33
C ASN A 199 -21.77 13.03 -5.28
N ALA A 200 -22.30 13.58 -6.37
CA ALA A 200 -21.50 14.23 -7.42
C ALA A 200 -20.64 15.44 -6.98
N SER A 201 -20.85 15.96 -5.77
CA SER A 201 -20.04 17.05 -5.20
C SER A 201 -18.81 16.59 -4.39
N LEU A 202 -18.70 15.29 -4.06
CA LEU A 202 -17.55 14.76 -3.32
C LEU A 202 -16.36 14.55 -4.26
N SER A 203 -15.15 14.83 -3.77
CA SER A 203 -13.93 14.69 -4.56
C SER A 203 -12.68 14.59 -3.68
N GLY A 204 -11.61 14.04 -4.25
CA GLY A 204 -10.31 13.98 -3.57
C GLY A 204 -10.30 12.92 -2.48
N GLN A 205 -9.91 13.30 -1.25
CA GLN A 205 -9.78 12.33 -0.15
C GLN A 205 -11.11 12.01 0.57
N ASP A 206 -12.13 12.82 0.35
CA ASP A 206 -13.47 12.73 0.96
C ASP A 206 -14.40 11.87 0.08
#